data_AF-A0A6M0F1Y3-F1
#
_entry.id   AF-A0A6M0F1Y3-F1
#
_cell.length_a   1.000
_cell.length_b   1.000
_cell.length_c   1.000
_cell.angle_alpha   90.00
_cell.angle_beta   90.00
_cell.angle_gamma   90.00
#
_symmetry.space_group_name_H-M   'P 1'
#
loop_
_entity.id
_entity.type
_entity.pdbx_description
1 polymer ?
#
loop_
_entity_poly.entity_id
_entity_poly.type
_entity_poly.pdbx_seq_one_letter_code
_entity_poly.pdbx_strand_id
1 'polypeptide(L)'
;MLIPITRQKFEQVVPILATGPQYAYYWGKFRDFLKRLSISVVAVVIILILGLLLGPGFNGIRLLLWIITGLYWWWGPIYWATMRNLQMRRYKYSGFWRGRVLDVFISEELIGTEETVNKRGELMIVENRERRINLEVGDNQGFTTLLQAPLSRNQKGIAAGQIAEMLVMSNQADLERIAQTSDIYLPRLDLWVSDYPHLRREDFVQVSQQLSRSRDRGNREERVARRRRY
;
A
#
# COMPACT_ATOMS: atom_id res chain seq x y z
N MET A 1 -16.55 -11.23 7.53
CA MET A 1 -17.78 -10.40 7.52
C MET A 1 -17.46 -9.17 6.72
N LEU A 2 -18.27 -8.93 5.70
CA LEU A 2 -18.08 -7.86 4.75
C LEU A 2 -19.18 -6.82 4.91
N ILE A 3 -18.79 -5.55 5.06
CA ILE A 3 -19.71 -4.42 5.19
C ILE A 3 -19.46 -3.51 3.99
N PRO A 4 -20.40 -3.36 3.05
CA PRO A 4 -20.21 -2.44 1.93
C PRO A 4 -20.05 -1.01 2.47
N ILE A 5 -19.09 -0.27 1.91
CA ILE A 5 -18.89 1.13 2.27
C ILE A 5 -19.27 2.04 1.11
N THR A 6 -19.73 3.25 1.45
CA THR A 6 -20.07 4.24 0.43
C THR A 6 -18.82 4.74 -0.26
N ARG A 7 -18.98 5.18 -1.52
CA ARG A 7 -17.88 5.75 -2.31
C ARG A 7 -17.20 6.92 -1.60
N GLN A 8 -17.96 7.77 -0.91
CA GLN A 8 -17.41 8.90 -0.15
C GLN A 8 -16.48 8.45 0.97
N LYS A 9 -16.85 7.42 1.75
CA LYS A 9 -15.99 6.87 2.81
C LYS A 9 -14.73 6.22 2.24
N PHE A 10 -14.87 5.51 1.12
CA PHE A 10 -13.73 4.94 0.41
C PHE A 10 -12.72 6.01 -0.02
N GLU A 11 -13.20 7.13 -0.55
CA GLU A 11 -12.34 8.23 -1.02
C GLU A 11 -11.68 9.03 0.11
N GLN A 12 -12.26 9.01 1.31
CA GLN A 12 -11.59 9.53 2.52
C GLN A 12 -10.41 8.64 2.92
N VAL A 13 -10.63 7.32 2.93
CA VAL A 13 -9.64 6.34 3.39
C VAL A 13 -8.51 6.10 2.39
N VAL A 14 -8.81 6.01 1.10
CA VAL A 14 -7.80 5.85 0.05
C VAL A 14 -7.45 7.22 -0.51
N PRO A 15 -6.26 7.76 -0.34
CA PRO A 15 -5.92 9.12 -0.78
C PRO A 15 -5.89 9.25 -2.32
N ILE A 16 -6.14 10.46 -2.87
CA ILE A 16 -5.89 10.73 -4.30
C ILE A 16 -4.39 10.91 -4.53
N LEU A 17 -3.79 11.83 -3.78
CA LEU A 17 -2.38 12.18 -3.87
C LEU A 17 -1.54 11.32 -2.93
N ALA A 18 -0.25 11.23 -3.21
CA ALA A 18 0.72 10.56 -2.36
C ALA A 18 0.67 11.08 -0.91
N THR A 19 0.62 10.17 0.06
CA THR A 19 0.82 10.52 1.48
C THR A 19 2.30 10.46 1.85
N GLY A 20 2.67 11.02 3.00
CA GLY A 20 4.06 10.98 3.50
C GLY A 20 4.66 9.57 3.53
N PRO A 21 3.97 8.56 4.09
CA PRO A 21 4.44 7.17 4.07
C PRO A 21 4.61 6.59 2.66
N GLN A 22 3.72 6.93 1.73
CA GLN A 22 3.79 6.48 0.34
C GLN A 22 4.96 7.12 -0.41
N TYR A 23 5.20 8.41 -0.17
CA TYR A 23 6.36 9.10 -0.68
C TYR A 23 7.65 8.48 -0.17
N ALA A 24 7.74 8.20 1.14
CA ALA A 24 8.90 7.54 1.75
C ALA A 24 9.17 6.16 1.15
N TYR A 25 8.11 5.37 0.88
CA TYR A 25 8.23 4.08 0.20
C TYR A 25 8.88 4.21 -1.19
N TYR A 26 8.38 5.12 -2.03
CA TYR A 26 8.95 5.33 -3.38
C TYR A 26 10.29 6.08 -3.38
N TRP A 27 10.58 6.85 -2.33
CA TRP A 27 11.90 7.44 -2.12
C TRP A 27 12.96 6.34 -2.00
N GLY A 28 12.63 5.23 -1.32
CA GLY A 28 13.44 4.03 -1.32
C GLY A 28 14.83 4.24 -0.71
N LYS A 29 15.81 3.48 -1.21
CA LYS A 29 17.20 3.54 -0.73
C LYS A 29 17.97 4.66 -1.47
N PHE A 30 19.13 5.04 -0.94
CA PHE A 30 19.99 6.05 -1.59
C PHE A 30 20.34 5.69 -3.05
N ARG A 31 20.50 4.39 -3.35
CA ARG A 31 20.69 3.88 -4.71
C ARG A 31 19.53 4.25 -5.65
N ASP A 32 18.29 4.22 -5.16
CA ASP A 32 17.10 4.54 -5.97
C ASP A 32 17.00 6.04 -6.23
N PHE A 33 17.38 6.86 -5.24
CA PHE A 33 17.58 8.30 -5.43
C PHE A 33 18.62 8.57 -6.52
N LEU A 34 19.80 7.95 -6.44
CA LEU A 34 20.85 8.12 -7.44
C LEU A 34 20.38 7.72 -8.84
N LYS A 35 19.70 6.58 -8.99
CA LYS A 35 19.12 6.16 -10.27
C LYS A 35 18.20 7.24 -10.84
N ARG A 36 17.28 7.79 -10.03
CA ARG A 36 16.35 8.83 -10.50
C ARG A 36 17.06 10.14 -10.83
N LEU A 37 18.08 10.51 -10.06
CA LEU A 37 18.92 11.67 -10.35
C LEU A 37 19.68 11.49 -11.67
N SER A 38 20.25 10.30 -11.92
CA SER A 38 20.89 9.99 -13.20
C SER A 38 19.92 10.07 -14.37
N ILE A 39 18.70 9.52 -14.22
CA ILE A 39 17.64 9.65 -15.23
C ILE A 39 17.31 11.11 -15.51
N SER A 40 17.21 11.92 -14.45
CA SER A 40 16.93 13.35 -14.54
C SER A 40 18.02 14.10 -15.32
N VAL A 41 19.29 13.84 -15.03
CA VAL A 41 20.43 14.42 -15.75
C VAL A 41 20.44 14.00 -17.22
N VAL A 42 20.24 12.71 -17.52
CA VAL A 42 20.20 12.20 -18.90
C VAL A 42 19.04 12.83 -19.68
N ALA A 43 17.85 12.92 -19.10
CA ALA A 43 16.69 13.53 -19.74
C ALA A 43 16.92 15.01 -20.07
N VAL A 44 17.57 15.73 -19.16
CA VAL A 44 18.02 17.11 -19.36
C VAL A 44 18.98 17.23 -20.55
N VAL A 45 19.97 16.35 -20.66
CA VAL A 45 20.92 16.33 -21.78
C VAL A 45 20.20 16.07 -23.11
N ILE A 46 19.22 15.15 -23.12
CA ILE A 46 18.41 14.87 -24.30
C ILE A 46 17.62 16.12 -24.74
N ILE A 47 17.02 16.86 -23.81
CA ILE A 47 16.31 18.12 -24.12
C ILE A 47 17.26 19.18 -24.67
N LEU A 48 18.50 19.23 -24.16
CA LEU A 48 19.52 20.14 -24.68
C LEU A 48 19.85 19.82 -26.15
N ILE A 49 20.07 18.54 -26.47
CA ILE A 49 20.35 18.06 -27.83
C ILE A 49 19.15 18.34 -28.76
N LEU A 50 17.93 18.05 -28.31
CA LEU A 50 16.71 18.36 -29.08
C LEU A 50 16.58 19.86 -29.37
N GLY A 51 16.94 20.71 -28.41
CA GLY A 51 16.94 22.16 -28.63
C GLY A 51 17.96 22.63 -29.67
N LEU A 52 19.10 21.96 -29.80
CA LEU A 52 20.08 22.23 -30.86
C LEU A 52 19.56 21.80 -32.24
N LEU A 53 18.81 20.69 -32.32
CA LEU A 53 18.28 20.15 -33.58
C LEU A 53 17.03 20.87 -34.08
N LEU A 54 16.11 21.24 -33.18
CA LEU A 54 14.80 21.82 -33.51
C LEU A 54 14.80 23.36 -33.61
N GLY A 55 15.89 24.01 -33.20
CA GLY A 55 16.05 25.46 -33.34
C GLY A 55 15.07 26.32 -32.51
N PRO A 56 14.82 27.58 -32.91
CA PRO A 56 14.11 28.56 -32.10
C PRO A 56 12.66 28.19 -31.73
N GLY A 57 12.00 27.38 -32.55
CA GLY A 57 10.62 26.93 -32.29
C GLY A 57 10.47 26.08 -31.02
N PHE A 58 11.55 25.45 -30.54
CA PHE A 58 11.55 24.65 -29.32
C PHE A 58 11.66 25.49 -28.04
N ASN A 59 12.10 26.76 -28.14
CA ASN A 59 12.37 27.60 -26.97
C ASN A 59 11.13 27.86 -26.10
N GLY A 60 9.93 27.92 -26.69
CA GLY A 60 8.70 28.19 -25.95
C GLY A 60 8.34 27.14 -24.89
N ILE A 61 8.67 25.87 -25.13
CA ILE A 61 8.40 24.76 -24.19
C ILE A 61 9.66 24.27 -23.46
N ARG A 62 10.84 24.70 -23.91
CA ARG A 62 12.13 24.22 -23.41
C ARG A 62 12.24 24.35 -21.89
N LEU A 63 11.95 25.53 -21.34
CA LEU A 63 12.05 25.79 -19.90
C LEU A 63 11.15 24.86 -19.07
N LEU A 64 9.92 24.60 -19.53
CA LEU A 64 9.01 23.67 -18.85
C LEU A 64 9.57 22.25 -18.85
N LEU A 65 10.10 21.80 -19.98
CA LEU A 65 10.74 20.48 -20.08
C LEU A 65 11.96 20.35 -19.17
N TRP A 66 12.77 21.41 -19.04
CA TRP A 66 13.89 21.45 -18.09
C TRP A 66 13.43 21.29 -16.64
N ILE A 67 12.39 22.01 -16.24
CA ILE A 67 11.86 21.91 -14.87
C ILE A 67 11.29 20.50 -14.62
N ILE A 68 10.46 19.99 -15.54
CA ILE A 68 9.83 18.68 -15.38
C ILE A 68 10.87 17.57 -15.34
N THR A 69 11.84 17.56 -16.26
CA THR A 69 12.86 16.50 -16.29
C THR A 69 13.93 16.67 -15.23
N GLY A 70 14.39 17.89 -14.98
CA GLY A 70 15.42 18.23 -13.99
C GLY A 70 14.97 18.03 -12.54
N LEU A 71 13.66 18.12 -12.27
CA LEU A 71 13.10 17.82 -10.94
C LEU A 71 12.46 16.42 -10.87
N TYR A 72 12.66 15.55 -11.87
CA TYR A 72 12.10 14.19 -11.88
C TYR A 72 12.44 13.38 -10.62
N TRP A 73 13.67 13.55 -10.10
CA TRP A 73 14.09 12.87 -8.88
C TRP A 73 13.24 13.22 -7.65
N TRP A 74 12.64 14.42 -7.65
CA TRP A 74 11.82 14.96 -6.56
C TRP A 74 10.34 14.62 -6.72
N TRP A 75 9.73 14.90 -7.89
CA TRP A 75 8.29 14.65 -8.09
C TRP A 75 7.98 13.22 -8.53
N GLY A 76 8.96 12.47 -9.06
CA GLY A 76 8.76 11.09 -9.52
C GLY A 76 8.14 10.16 -8.48
N PRO A 77 8.63 10.13 -7.22
CA PRO A 77 8.00 9.35 -6.14
C PRO A 77 6.52 9.72 -5.89
N ILE A 78 6.17 11.00 -5.98
CA ILE A 78 4.79 11.47 -5.85
C ILE A 78 3.94 10.91 -6.99
N TYR A 79 4.45 10.97 -8.23
CA TYR A 79 3.76 10.44 -9.40
C TYR A 79 3.48 8.94 -9.28
N TRP A 80 4.48 8.13 -8.91
CA TRP A 80 4.31 6.68 -8.78
C TRP A 80 3.36 6.28 -7.65
N ALA A 81 3.45 6.95 -6.50
CA ALA A 81 2.51 6.77 -5.40
C ALA A 81 1.07 7.13 -5.82
N THR A 82 0.90 8.26 -6.50
CA THR A 82 -0.39 8.72 -7.01
C THR A 82 -0.97 7.73 -8.02
N MET A 83 -0.15 7.23 -8.95
CA MET A 83 -0.59 6.23 -9.94
C MET A 83 -1.08 4.94 -9.24
N ARG A 84 -0.35 4.45 -8.23
CA ARG A 84 -0.76 3.27 -7.45
C ARG A 84 -2.06 3.50 -6.69
N ASN A 85 -2.27 4.70 -6.16
CA ASN A 85 -3.54 5.07 -5.51
C ASN A 85 -4.70 5.12 -6.51
N LEU A 86 -4.47 5.66 -7.72
CA LEU A 86 -5.48 5.71 -8.78
C LEU A 86 -5.88 4.32 -9.27
N GLN A 87 -4.93 3.38 -9.37
CA GLN A 87 -5.22 1.98 -9.69
C GLN A 87 -6.19 1.36 -8.68
N MET A 88 -6.00 1.65 -7.38
CA MET A 88 -6.88 1.20 -6.31
C MET A 88 -8.25 1.91 -6.36
N ARG A 89 -8.28 3.18 -6.75
CA ARG A 89 -9.52 3.97 -6.88
C ARG A 89 -10.36 3.64 -8.12
N ARG A 90 -9.80 2.87 -9.08
CA ARG A 90 -10.48 2.45 -10.31
C ARG A 90 -11.68 1.54 -10.05
N TYR A 91 -11.66 0.77 -8.96
CA TYR A 91 -12.76 -0.12 -8.60
C TYR A 91 -13.99 0.68 -8.17
N LYS A 92 -15.17 0.25 -8.61
CA LYS A 92 -16.44 0.96 -8.36
C LYS A 92 -16.97 0.70 -6.96
N TYR A 93 -16.78 -0.52 -6.45
CA TYR A 93 -17.34 -0.96 -5.18
C TYR A 93 -16.22 -1.30 -4.20
N SER A 94 -16.48 -1.03 -2.94
CA SER A 94 -15.56 -1.34 -1.85
C SER A 94 -16.32 -1.76 -0.60
N GLY A 95 -15.68 -2.60 0.19
CA GLY A 95 -16.22 -3.11 1.43
C GLY A 95 -15.18 -3.07 2.53
N PHE A 96 -15.64 -2.77 3.72
CA PHE A 96 -14.88 -2.98 4.94
C PHE A 96 -14.99 -4.46 5.32
N TRP A 97 -13.86 -5.14 5.28
CA TRP A 97 -13.78 -6.55 5.61
C TRP A 97 -13.22 -6.74 7.02
N ARG A 98 -13.86 -7.63 7.77
CA ARG A 98 -13.41 -8.06 9.09
C ARG A 98 -13.45 -9.58 9.18
N GLY A 99 -12.29 -10.17 9.40
CA GLY A 99 -12.11 -11.60 9.57
C GLY A 99 -11.15 -11.93 10.71
N ARG A 100 -10.48 -13.07 10.59
CA ARG A 100 -9.48 -13.53 11.53
C ARG A 100 -8.20 -13.92 10.83
N VAL A 101 -7.09 -13.79 11.55
CA VAL A 101 -5.82 -14.40 11.17
C VAL A 101 -5.98 -15.91 11.26
N LEU A 102 -5.77 -16.61 10.15
CA LEU A 102 -5.81 -18.06 10.06
C LEU A 102 -4.43 -18.63 10.43
N ASP A 103 -3.39 -18.13 9.77
CA ASP A 103 -2.02 -18.56 10.00
C ASP A 103 -1.01 -17.42 9.79
N VAL A 104 0.17 -17.58 10.39
CA VAL A 104 1.28 -16.61 10.32
C VAL A 104 2.58 -17.37 10.17
N PHE A 105 3.28 -17.18 9.06
CA PHE A 105 4.56 -17.83 8.81
C PHE A 105 5.58 -16.87 8.21
N ILE A 106 6.86 -17.18 8.38
CA ILE A 106 7.97 -16.36 7.87
C ILE A 106 8.59 -17.08 6.68
N SER A 107 8.72 -16.38 5.56
CA SER A 107 9.44 -16.82 4.37
C SER A 107 10.73 -16.03 4.18
N GLU A 108 11.73 -16.63 3.57
CA GLU A 108 12.87 -15.91 3.00
C GLU A 108 12.65 -15.71 1.51
N GLU A 109 12.69 -14.46 1.05
CA GLU A 109 12.59 -14.11 -0.36
C GLU A 109 13.94 -13.55 -0.83
N LEU A 110 14.45 -14.06 -1.96
CA LEU A 110 15.71 -13.63 -2.54
C LEU A 110 15.49 -12.32 -3.31
N ILE A 111 15.85 -11.19 -2.71
CA ILE A 111 15.61 -9.85 -3.27
C ILE A 111 16.57 -9.56 -4.43
N GLY A 112 17.75 -10.17 -4.39
CA GLY A 112 18.76 -9.98 -5.42
C GLY A 112 20.06 -10.70 -5.11
N THR A 113 20.87 -10.82 -6.14
CA THR A 113 22.17 -11.47 -6.10
C THR A 113 23.20 -10.39 -6.43
N GLU A 114 24.12 -10.10 -5.50
CA GLU A 114 25.20 -9.14 -5.74
C GLU A 114 26.53 -9.90 -5.87
N GLU A 115 27.17 -9.77 -7.02
CA GLU A 115 28.54 -10.26 -7.21
C GLU A 115 29.51 -9.25 -6.58
N THR A 116 30.21 -9.67 -5.52
CA THR A 116 31.21 -8.86 -4.82
C THR A 116 32.54 -9.59 -4.82
N VAL A 117 33.63 -8.84 -4.87
CA VAL A 117 34.99 -9.42 -4.84
C VAL A 117 35.46 -9.51 -3.39
N ASN A 118 35.92 -10.69 -2.95
CA ASN A 118 36.49 -10.85 -1.62
C ASN A 118 37.87 -10.16 -1.50
N LYS A 119 38.43 -10.05 -0.29
CA LYS A 119 39.76 -9.43 -0.07
C LYS A 119 40.92 -10.13 -0.80
N ARG A 120 40.67 -11.29 -1.42
CA ARG A 120 41.64 -12.09 -2.19
C ARG A 120 41.43 -11.99 -3.71
N GLY A 121 40.47 -11.20 -4.18
CA GLY A 121 40.23 -11.01 -5.62
C GLY A 121 39.26 -12.02 -6.24
N GLU A 122 38.64 -12.90 -5.45
CA GLU A 122 37.70 -13.90 -5.97
C GLU A 122 36.29 -13.35 -6.00
N LEU A 123 35.56 -13.64 -7.09
CA LEU A 123 34.15 -13.30 -7.24
C LEU A 123 33.33 -14.15 -6.27
N MET A 124 32.59 -13.49 -5.38
CA MET A 124 31.67 -14.08 -4.42
C MET A 124 30.26 -13.58 -4.68
N ILE A 125 29.35 -14.52 -4.87
CA ILE A 125 27.93 -14.23 -5.04
C ILE A 125 27.30 -14.07 -3.64
N VAL A 126 26.86 -12.86 -3.30
CA VAL A 126 26.16 -12.56 -2.06
C VAL A 126 24.66 -12.49 -2.34
N GLU A 127 23.92 -13.49 -1.86
CA GLU A 127 22.46 -13.51 -1.94
C GLU A 127 21.86 -12.58 -0.87
N ASN A 128 21.18 -11.54 -1.30
CA ASN A 128 20.46 -10.63 -0.41
C ASN A 128 19.05 -11.17 -0.16
N ARG A 129 18.87 -11.89 0.96
CA ARG A 129 17.59 -12.47 1.37
C ARG A 129 16.86 -11.54 2.35
N GLU A 130 15.61 -11.19 2.04
CA GLU A 130 14.72 -10.56 3.02
C GLU A 130 13.89 -11.61 3.74
N ARG A 131 13.80 -11.47 5.06
CA ARG A 131 12.76 -12.17 5.81
C ARG A 131 11.45 -11.39 5.66
N ARG A 132 10.42 -12.09 5.19
CA ARG A 132 9.07 -11.54 5.02
C ARG A 132 8.08 -12.33 5.87
N ILE A 133 7.13 -11.62 6.47
CA ILE A 133 6.01 -12.21 7.18
C ILE A 133 4.88 -12.43 6.18
N ASN A 134 4.26 -13.61 6.23
CA ASN A 134 3.07 -13.96 5.49
C ASN A 134 1.93 -14.10 6.48
N LEU A 135 0.86 -13.35 6.23
CA LEU A 135 -0.33 -13.32 7.05
C LEU A 135 -1.49 -13.88 6.22
N GLU A 136 -1.93 -15.08 6.57
CA GLU A 136 -3.15 -15.64 5.99
C GLU A 136 -4.33 -15.19 6.82
N VAL A 137 -5.32 -14.58 6.19
CA VAL A 137 -6.51 -14.09 6.85
C VAL A 137 -7.75 -14.55 6.11
N GLY A 138 -8.80 -14.85 6.87
CA GLY A 138 -10.04 -15.32 6.29
C GLY A 138 -11.25 -15.06 7.16
N ASP A 139 -12.42 -15.28 6.58
CA ASP A 139 -13.69 -15.17 7.28
C ASP A 139 -14.59 -16.38 7.05
N ASN A 140 -15.70 -16.38 7.81
CA ASN A 140 -16.67 -17.48 7.77
C ASN A 140 -17.51 -17.51 6.48
N GLN A 141 -17.36 -16.53 5.58
CA GLN A 141 -18.06 -16.50 4.30
C GLN A 141 -17.22 -17.11 3.17
N GLY A 142 -16.03 -17.63 3.49
CA GLY A 142 -15.16 -18.32 2.55
C GLY A 142 -14.17 -17.41 1.81
N PHE A 143 -14.08 -16.13 2.19
CA PHE A 143 -13.01 -15.28 1.68
C PHE A 143 -11.72 -15.53 2.45
N THR A 144 -10.65 -15.87 1.72
CA THR A 144 -9.30 -16.05 2.24
C THR A 144 -8.30 -15.28 1.38
N THR A 145 -7.34 -14.62 2.00
CA THR A 145 -6.26 -13.94 1.29
C THR A 145 -4.94 -14.04 2.06
N LEU A 146 -3.85 -14.04 1.31
CA LEU A 146 -2.50 -14.05 1.85
C LEU A 146 -1.86 -12.68 1.60
N LEU A 147 -1.39 -12.03 2.65
CA LEU A 147 -0.63 -10.80 2.55
C LEU A 147 0.81 -11.01 3.01
N GLN A 148 1.75 -10.65 2.15
CA GLN A 148 3.17 -10.67 2.46
C GLN A 148 3.66 -9.26 2.77
N ALA A 149 4.50 -9.11 3.79
CA ALA A 149 5.10 -7.83 4.16
C ALA A 149 6.53 -8.01 4.68
N PRO A 150 7.39 -6.98 4.61
CA PRO A 150 8.71 -7.00 5.24
C PRO A 150 8.62 -7.25 6.75
N LEU A 151 9.44 -8.17 7.26
CA LEU A 151 9.46 -8.50 8.68
C LEU A 151 9.97 -7.31 9.50
N SER A 152 9.10 -6.78 10.37
CA SER A 152 9.40 -5.64 11.22
C SER A 152 9.37 -6.03 12.70
N ARG A 153 10.20 -5.39 13.54
CA ARG A 153 10.27 -5.68 14.99
C ARG A 153 8.93 -5.49 15.71
N ASN A 154 8.06 -4.62 15.19
CA ASN A 154 6.77 -4.31 15.79
C ASN A 154 5.74 -5.44 15.59
N GLN A 155 5.99 -6.38 14.67
CA GLN A 155 5.09 -7.50 14.36
C GLN A 155 5.22 -8.68 15.35
N LYS A 156 5.95 -8.48 16.46
CA LYS A 156 6.03 -9.45 17.55
C LYS A 156 4.67 -9.51 18.26
N GLY A 157 4.02 -10.66 18.23
CA GLY A 157 2.74 -10.90 18.92
C GLY A 157 1.53 -11.07 18.00
N ILE A 158 1.72 -11.03 16.69
CA ILE A 158 0.70 -11.48 15.74
C ILE A 158 0.49 -12.99 15.94
N ALA A 159 -0.76 -13.39 16.13
CA ALA A 159 -1.12 -14.78 16.37
C ALA A 159 -2.43 -15.13 15.66
N ALA A 160 -2.58 -16.42 15.32
CA ALA A 160 -3.82 -16.96 14.79
C ALA A 160 -5.02 -16.66 15.72
N GLY A 161 -6.19 -16.46 15.11
CA GLY A 161 -7.44 -16.12 15.79
C GLY A 161 -7.60 -14.63 16.13
N GLN A 162 -6.58 -13.79 15.95
CA GLN A 162 -6.71 -12.35 16.10
C GLN A 162 -7.63 -11.76 15.03
N ILE A 163 -8.31 -10.67 15.38
CA ILE A 163 -9.18 -9.95 14.45
C ILE A 163 -8.29 -9.19 13.46
N ALA A 164 -8.59 -9.38 12.18
CA ALA A 164 -7.96 -8.66 11.08
C ALA A 164 -9.02 -7.85 10.34
N GLU A 165 -8.71 -6.59 10.04
CA GLU A 165 -9.56 -5.66 9.32
C GLU A 165 -8.82 -5.14 8.08
N MET A 166 -9.51 -5.06 6.96
CA MET A 166 -8.94 -4.50 5.74
C MET A 166 -10.04 -3.88 4.88
N LEU A 167 -9.62 -3.14 3.86
CA LEU A 167 -10.47 -2.69 2.79
C LEU A 167 -10.35 -3.64 1.60
N VAL A 168 -11.49 -4.07 1.07
CA VAL A 168 -11.56 -4.87 -0.15
C VAL A 168 -12.28 -4.10 -1.24
N MET A 169 -11.87 -4.34 -2.48
CA MET A 169 -12.43 -3.66 -3.65
C MET A 169 -12.87 -4.67 -4.69
N SER A 170 -13.98 -4.34 -5.37
CA SER A 170 -14.54 -5.15 -6.44
C SER A 170 -15.10 -4.28 -7.56
N ASN A 171 -15.26 -4.90 -8.73
CA ASN A 171 -16.03 -4.36 -9.84
C ASN A 171 -17.51 -4.76 -9.78
N GLN A 172 -17.90 -5.66 -8.87
CA GLN A 172 -19.28 -6.11 -8.65
C GLN A 172 -19.86 -5.49 -7.37
N ALA A 173 -21.17 -5.21 -7.40
CA ALA A 173 -21.88 -4.53 -6.31
C ALA A 173 -22.09 -5.43 -5.08
N ASP A 174 -22.21 -6.73 -5.31
CA ASP A 174 -22.36 -7.78 -4.29
C ASP A 174 -21.06 -8.08 -3.53
N LEU A 175 -19.92 -7.62 -4.06
CA LEU A 175 -18.58 -7.91 -3.56
C LEU A 175 -18.27 -9.42 -3.48
N GLU A 176 -18.94 -10.26 -4.27
CA GLU A 176 -18.69 -11.71 -4.29
C GLU A 176 -17.27 -12.01 -4.76
N ARG A 177 -16.84 -11.34 -5.83
CA ARG A 177 -15.46 -11.44 -6.33
C ARG A 177 -14.64 -10.25 -5.87
N ILE A 178 -13.77 -10.46 -4.89
CA ILE A 178 -12.80 -9.46 -4.46
C ILE A 178 -11.67 -9.38 -5.49
N ALA A 179 -11.48 -8.19 -6.06
CA ALA A 179 -10.48 -7.95 -7.11
C ALA A 179 -9.15 -7.46 -6.53
N GLN A 180 -9.19 -6.71 -5.44
CA GLN A 180 -8.00 -6.20 -4.77
C GLN A 180 -8.25 -6.00 -3.28
N THR A 181 -7.22 -6.19 -2.47
CA THR A 181 -7.20 -5.97 -1.03
C THR A 181 -6.22 -4.86 -0.66
N SER A 182 -6.45 -4.21 0.48
CA SER A 182 -5.56 -3.20 1.05
C SER A 182 -4.62 -3.79 2.12
N ASP A 183 -3.96 -2.88 2.84
CA ASP A 183 -3.28 -3.11 4.11
C ASP A 183 -4.19 -3.82 5.12
N ILE A 184 -3.60 -4.72 5.93
CA ILE A 184 -4.28 -5.39 7.04
C ILE A 184 -3.99 -4.64 8.33
N TYR A 185 -5.04 -4.27 9.03
CA TYR A 185 -5.01 -3.68 10.36
C TYR A 185 -5.40 -4.72 11.41
N LEU A 186 -4.62 -4.82 12.49
CA LEU A 186 -4.88 -5.67 13.65
C LEU A 186 -5.25 -4.77 14.84
N PRO A 187 -6.55 -4.55 15.13
CA PRO A 187 -6.99 -3.57 16.12
C PRO A 187 -6.48 -3.83 17.53
N ARG A 188 -6.26 -5.10 17.90
CA ARG A 188 -5.79 -5.47 19.24
C ARG A 188 -4.35 -5.02 19.51
N LEU A 189 -3.52 -4.96 18.46
CA LEU A 189 -2.11 -4.63 18.55
C LEU A 189 -1.82 -3.21 18.04
N ASP A 190 -2.83 -2.49 17.55
CA ASP A 190 -2.70 -1.24 16.80
C ASP A 190 -1.62 -1.33 15.71
N LEU A 191 -1.64 -2.43 14.96
CA LEU A 191 -0.58 -2.78 14.03
C LEU A 191 -1.09 -2.88 12.60
N TRP A 192 -0.27 -2.35 11.68
CA TRP A 192 -0.49 -2.42 10.24
C TRP A 192 0.51 -3.37 9.60
N VAL A 193 0.00 -4.31 8.82
CA VAL A 193 0.78 -5.22 7.97
C VAL A 193 0.47 -4.85 6.53
N SER A 194 1.49 -4.38 5.80
CA SER A 194 1.42 -4.20 4.36
C SER A 194 2.82 -4.09 3.74
N ASP A 195 2.95 -4.51 2.49
CA ASP A 195 4.13 -4.22 1.67
C ASP A 195 4.16 -2.73 1.26
N TYR A 196 3.00 -2.13 0.99
CA TYR A 196 2.85 -0.72 0.63
C TYR A 196 1.72 -0.08 1.46
N PRO A 197 1.86 1.15 1.99
CA PRO A 197 0.82 1.81 2.77
C PRO A 197 -0.27 2.40 1.85
N HIS A 198 -1.27 1.59 1.49
CA HIS A 198 -2.36 2.04 0.63
C HIS A 198 -3.30 3.03 1.32
N LEU A 199 -3.52 2.87 2.62
CA LEU A 199 -4.59 3.57 3.33
C LEU A 199 -4.07 4.76 4.14
N ARG A 200 -4.91 5.78 4.28
CA ARG A 200 -4.80 6.74 5.37
C ARG A 200 -5.19 6.04 6.67
N ARG A 201 -4.19 5.61 7.42
CA ARG A 201 -4.35 4.78 8.62
C ARG A 201 -5.30 5.40 9.64
N GLU A 202 -5.19 6.71 9.87
CA GLU A 202 -6.03 7.45 10.81
C GLU A 202 -7.51 7.42 10.39
N ASP A 203 -7.80 7.73 9.13
CA ASP A 203 -9.17 7.73 8.58
C ASP A 203 -9.77 6.31 8.63
N PHE A 204 -8.97 5.28 8.32
CA PHE A 204 -9.41 3.90 8.42
C PHE A 204 -9.75 3.49 9.85
N VAL A 205 -8.90 3.83 10.83
CA VAL A 205 -9.15 3.53 12.25
C VAL A 205 -10.44 4.19 12.72
N GLN A 206 -10.69 5.44 12.30
CA GLN A 206 -11.97 6.11 12.60
C GLN A 206 -13.17 5.35 12.03
N VAL A 207 -13.09 4.89 10.78
CA VAL A 207 -14.16 4.07 10.15
C VAL A 207 -14.35 2.75 10.91
N SER A 208 -13.27 2.07 11.27
CA SER A 208 -13.32 0.83 12.07
C SER A 208 -14.02 1.03 13.43
N GLN A 209 -13.66 2.11 14.14
CA GLN A 209 -14.27 2.45 15.42
C GLN A 209 -15.75 2.80 15.28
N GLN A 210 -16.14 3.54 14.24
CA GLN A 210 -17.54 3.87 13.96
C GLN A 210 -18.36 2.60 13.68
N LEU A 211 -17.84 1.69 12.85
CA LEU A 211 -18.53 0.43 12.53
C LEU A 211 -18.67 -0.47 13.76
N SER A 212 -17.65 -0.53 14.61
CA SER A 212 -17.71 -1.30 15.87
C SER A 212 -18.74 -0.70 16.85
N ARG A 213 -18.77 0.62 17.02
CA ARG A 213 -19.74 1.30 17.91
C ARG A 213 -21.20 1.14 17.45
N SER A 214 -21.45 1.24 16.15
CA SER A 214 -22.80 1.04 15.60
C SER A 214 -23.33 -0.36 15.88
N ARG A 215 -22.44 -1.37 15.81
CA ARG A 215 -22.78 -2.76 16.13
C ARG A 215 -23.12 -2.95 17.61
N ASP A 216 -22.32 -2.36 18.50
CA ASP A 216 -22.55 -2.48 19.94
C ASP A 216 -23.88 -1.83 20.37
N ARG A 217 -24.27 -0.71 19.74
CA ARG A 217 -25.57 -0.08 19.98
C ARG A 217 -26.74 -0.97 19.56
N GLY A 218 -26.70 -1.53 18.35
CA GLY A 218 -27.76 -2.44 17.86
C GLY A 218 -27.91 -3.68 18.76
N ASN A 219 -26.80 -4.30 19.16
CA ASN A 219 -26.82 -5.44 20.08
C ASN A 219 -27.42 -5.08 21.46
N ARG A 220 -27.17 -3.86 21.95
CA ARG A 220 -27.71 -3.39 23.23
C ARG A 220 -29.22 -3.15 23.13
N GLU A 221 -29.69 -2.55 22.05
CA GLU A 221 -31.12 -2.30 21.81
C GLU A 221 -31.90 -3.61 21.67
N GLU A 222 -31.38 -4.59 20.93
CA GLU A 222 -31.98 -5.93 20.84
C GLU A 222 -32.06 -6.64 22.21
N ARG A 223 -31.00 -6.54 23.01
CA ARG A 223 -30.99 -7.11 24.37
C ARG A 223 -32.02 -6.44 25.28
N VAL A 224 -32.18 -5.13 25.20
CA VAL A 224 -33.20 -4.39 25.96
C VAL A 224 -34.60 -4.75 25.47
N ALA A 225 -34.82 -4.87 24.16
CA ALA A 225 -36.10 -5.28 23.59
C ALA A 225 -36.50 -6.70 24.00
N ARG A 226 -35.54 -7.65 24.03
CA ARG A 226 -35.79 -9.03 24.50
C ARG A 226 -36.14 -9.08 25.99
N ARG A 227 -35.49 -8.26 26.82
CA ARG A 227 -35.78 -8.19 28.27
C ARG A 227 -37.14 -7.56 28.61
N ARG A 228 -37.74 -6.78 27.70
CA ARG A 228 -39.08 -6.19 27.88
C ARG A 228 -40.23 -7.10 27.41
N ARG A 229 -39.92 -8.23 26.78
CA ARG A 229 -40.91 -9.22 26.30
C ARG A 229 -41.10 -10.41 27.25
N TYR A 230 -40.37 -10.42 28.37
CA TYR A 230 -40.52 -11.32 29.51
C TYR A 230 -40.93 -10.49 30.72
#